data_AF-A0AAN6SL13-F1
#
_entry.id   AF-A0AAN6SL13-F1
#
_cell.length_a   1.000
_cell.length_b   1.000
_cell.length_c   1.000
_cell.angle_alpha   90.00
_cell.angle_beta   90.00
_cell.angle_gamma   90.00
#
_symmetry.space_group_name_H-M   'P 1'
#
loop_
_entity.id
_entity.type
_entity.pdbx_description
1 polymer ?
#
loop_
_entity_poly.entity_id
_entity_poly.type
_entity_poly.pdbx_seq_one_letter_code
_entity_poly.pdbx_strand_id
1 'polypeptide(L)'
;MLPHLATLLLLPLGALAAAVSREDLTLAPRAVSPDMSCGASKSYTCPSSAACCSQHGWCGATEAFCLTTAGCQTRYSNASSACYAPKPGVSVSIDGTCGSTGAGKNGYRCPGNATVTSCCSVA
;
A
#
# COMPACT_ATOMS: atom_id res chain seq x y z
N MET A 1 60.85 -34.38 44.10
CA MET A 1 60.69 -34.25 42.65
C MET A 1 59.35 -33.59 42.37
N LEU A 2 59.39 -32.27 42.18
CA LEU A 2 58.41 -31.44 41.44
C LEU A 2 58.08 -32.08 40.06
N PRO A 3 57.08 -31.64 39.26
CA PRO A 3 55.94 -30.73 39.49
C PRO A 3 54.63 -31.36 38.90
N HIS A 4 53.41 -30.82 38.95
CA HIS A 4 52.95 -29.71 38.10
C HIS A 4 51.50 -29.31 38.41
N LEU A 5 51.37 -28.02 38.75
CA LEU A 5 50.36 -27.05 38.29
C LEU A 5 48.89 -27.48 38.35
N ALA A 6 48.08 -26.93 39.28
CA ALA A 6 47.62 -25.54 39.24
C ALA A 6 47.12 -25.12 37.83
N THR A 7 45.96 -25.64 37.43
CA THR A 7 45.17 -25.11 36.32
C THR A 7 44.51 -23.80 36.75
N LEU A 8 45.32 -22.74 36.67
CA LEU A 8 44.87 -21.38 36.42
C LEU A 8 44.42 -21.28 34.94
N LEU A 9 43.56 -20.30 34.62
CA LEU A 9 42.96 -19.94 33.31
C LEU A 9 41.62 -20.65 33.02
N LEU A 10 40.51 -20.01 32.66
CA LEU A 10 40.16 -18.61 32.35
C LEU A 10 38.63 -18.54 32.41
N LEU A 11 38.07 -17.48 33.02
CA LEU A 11 36.71 -17.06 32.68
C LEU A 11 36.69 -16.59 31.22
N PRO A 12 35.81 -17.10 30.34
CA PRO A 12 35.34 -16.26 29.27
C PRO A 12 34.20 -15.41 29.84
N LEU A 13 34.55 -14.16 30.18
CA LEU A 13 33.63 -13.05 30.00
C LEU A 13 33.25 -13.04 28.51
N GLY A 14 32.10 -13.61 28.19
CA GLY A 14 31.59 -13.69 26.84
C GLY A 14 30.10 -13.44 26.84
N ALA A 15 29.71 -12.22 27.20
CA ALA A 15 28.38 -11.70 26.91
C ALA A 15 28.23 -11.61 25.38
N LEU A 16 27.86 -12.72 24.74
CA LEU A 16 27.29 -12.70 23.41
C LEU A 16 25.80 -12.40 23.57
N ALA A 17 25.51 -11.16 23.98
CA ALA A 17 24.28 -10.54 23.58
C ALA A 17 24.36 -10.49 22.05
N ALA A 18 23.67 -11.43 21.40
CA ALA A 18 23.30 -11.28 20.01
C ALA A 18 22.45 -10.01 19.93
N ALA A 19 23.13 -8.88 19.75
CA ALA A 19 22.55 -7.76 19.03
C ALA A 19 22.29 -8.31 17.63
N VAL A 20 21.12 -8.96 17.47
CA VAL A 20 20.44 -8.99 16.20
C VAL A 20 20.27 -7.51 15.87
N SER A 21 21.25 -6.99 15.14
CA SER A 21 21.06 -5.85 14.27
C SER A 21 19.78 -6.15 13.56
N ARG A 22 18.74 -5.41 13.92
CA ARG A 22 17.52 -5.34 13.15
C ARG A 22 17.99 -4.81 11.82
N GLU A 23 18.33 -5.72 10.91
CA GLU A 23 18.20 -5.46 9.50
C GLU A 23 16.75 -5.05 9.36
N ASP A 24 16.61 -3.73 9.34
CA ASP A 24 15.54 -3.04 8.69
C ASP A 24 15.05 -3.94 7.56
N LEU A 25 13.89 -4.57 7.80
CA LEU A 25 13.12 -5.29 6.80
C LEU A 25 12.56 -4.26 5.81
N THR A 26 13.43 -3.41 5.25
CA THR A 26 13.13 -2.73 4.01
C THR A 26 12.95 -3.85 3.00
N LEU A 27 11.67 -4.15 2.74
CA LEU A 27 11.24 -4.77 1.50
C LEU A 27 12.14 -4.19 0.41
N ALA A 28 13.01 -5.01 -0.17
CA ALA A 28 13.80 -4.62 -1.32
C ALA A 28 12.84 -3.89 -2.30
N PRO A 29 13.21 -2.69 -2.79
CA PRO A 29 12.30 -1.89 -3.59
C PRO A 29 11.85 -2.72 -4.78
N ARG A 30 10.54 -2.96 -4.85
CA ARG A 30 9.92 -3.74 -5.93
C ARG A 30 10.16 -3.03 -7.25
N ALA A 31 10.51 -3.80 -8.27
CA ALA A 31 10.73 -3.26 -9.61
C ALA A 31 9.47 -2.56 -10.13
N VAL A 32 9.67 -1.49 -10.89
CA VAL A 32 8.59 -0.82 -11.62
C VAL A 32 8.11 -1.74 -12.73
N SER A 33 6.80 -1.81 -12.90
CA SER A 33 6.13 -2.66 -13.87
C SER A 33 6.58 -2.39 -15.31
N PRO A 34 6.92 -3.43 -16.10
CA PRO A 34 7.23 -3.29 -17.52
C PRO A 34 5.99 -3.21 -18.41
N ASP A 35 4.83 -3.65 -17.93
CA ASP A 35 3.60 -3.86 -18.72
C ASP A 35 2.35 -3.25 -18.05
N MET A 36 2.53 -2.39 -17.06
CA MET A 36 1.49 -1.82 -16.20
C MET A 36 0.78 -2.83 -15.28
N SER A 37 1.22 -4.08 -15.20
CA SER A 37 0.74 -5.02 -14.16
C SER A 37 1.42 -4.75 -12.81
N CYS A 38 0.69 -4.91 -11.71
CA CYS A 38 1.17 -4.64 -10.36
C CYS A 38 0.56 -5.63 -9.35
N GLY A 39 0.95 -5.49 -8.09
CA GLY A 39 0.36 -6.28 -7.00
C GLY A 39 1.23 -7.46 -6.57
N ALA A 40 0.79 -8.17 -5.54
CA ALA A 40 1.54 -9.27 -4.92
C ALA A 40 1.93 -10.37 -5.91
N SER A 41 0.97 -10.76 -6.76
CA SER A 41 1.15 -11.84 -7.74
C SER A 41 2.20 -11.54 -8.80
N LYS A 42 2.44 -10.26 -9.10
CA LYS A 42 3.44 -9.82 -10.08
C LYS A 42 4.73 -9.34 -9.42
N SER A 43 4.65 -8.99 -8.14
CA SER A 43 5.72 -8.36 -7.38
C SER A 43 6.24 -7.05 -7.97
N TYR A 44 5.43 -6.38 -8.81
CA TYR A 44 5.74 -5.08 -9.41
C TYR A 44 5.02 -3.93 -8.70
N THR A 45 5.67 -2.75 -8.77
CA THR A 45 5.09 -1.45 -8.43
C THR A 45 4.72 -0.68 -9.69
N CYS A 46 3.92 0.36 -9.51
CA CYS A 46 3.52 1.22 -10.62
C CYS A 46 4.52 2.34 -10.94
N PRO A 47 4.61 2.77 -12.23
CA PRO A 47 5.36 3.95 -12.61
C PRO A 47 4.69 5.22 -12.08
N SER A 48 5.43 6.32 -12.00
CA SER A 48 4.92 7.60 -11.49
C SER A 48 3.78 8.19 -12.34
N SER A 49 3.74 7.89 -13.64
CA SER A 49 2.66 8.33 -14.55
C SER A 49 1.32 7.62 -14.31
N ALA A 50 1.33 6.46 -13.64
CA ALA A 50 0.16 5.63 -13.37
C ALA A 50 0.26 5.05 -11.95
N ALA A 51 0.46 5.94 -10.98
CA ALA A 51 1.02 5.62 -9.67
C ALA A 51 0.25 4.59 -8.82
N CYS A 52 -1.02 4.34 -9.11
CA CYS A 52 -1.90 3.55 -8.25
C CYS A 52 -2.06 2.12 -8.77
N CYS A 53 -1.81 1.15 -7.90
CA CYS A 53 -2.11 -0.25 -8.20
C CYS A 53 -3.54 -0.59 -7.81
N SER A 54 -4.42 -0.87 -8.77
CA SER A 54 -5.81 -1.27 -8.50
C SER A 54 -5.90 -2.65 -7.83
N GLN A 55 -7.06 -2.97 -7.24
CA GLN A 55 -7.35 -4.33 -6.74
C GLN A 55 -7.23 -5.42 -7.83
N HIS A 56 -7.34 -5.02 -9.09
CA HIS A 56 -7.27 -5.91 -10.26
C HIS A 56 -5.83 -6.15 -10.75
N GLY A 57 -4.82 -5.58 -10.08
CA GLY A 57 -3.41 -5.80 -10.41
C GLY A 57 -2.94 -5.00 -11.63
N TRP A 58 -3.55 -3.83 -11.87
CA TRP A 58 -3.17 -2.92 -12.95
C TRP A 58 -2.91 -1.51 -12.43
N CYS A 59 -1.91 -0.85 -13.04
CA CYS A 59 -1.52 0.51 -12.77
C CYS A 59 -2.45 1.53 -13.46
N GLY A 60 -2.74 2.62 -12.77
CA GLY A 60 -3.52 3.73 -13.30
C GLY A 60 -3.45 4.98 -12.43
N ALA A 61 -4.12 6.04 -12.85
CA ALA A 61 -4.10 7.35 -12.19
C ALA A 61 -5.51 7.89 -11.86
N THR A 62 -6.57 7.20 -12.27
CA THR A 62 -7.95 7.65 -12.01
C THR A 62 -8.44 7.15 -10.66
N GLU A 63 -9.58 7.66 -10.20
CA GLU A 63 -10.19 7.30 -8.92
C GLU A 63 -10.48 5.80 -8.79
N ALA A 64 -10.84 5.13 -9.89
CA ALA A 64 -11.04 3.68 -9.92
C ALA A 64 -9.76 2.88 -9.59
N PHE A 65 -8.59 3.49 -9.73
CA PHE A 65 -7.30 2.88 -9.37
C PHE A 65 -6.80 3.35 -8.02
N CYS A 66 -6.97 4.64 -7.71
CA CYS A 66 -6.32 5.29 -6.58
C CYS A 66 -7.16 5.34 -5.30
N LEU A 67 -8.48 5.18 -5.40
CA LEU A 67 -9.31 5.19 -4.20
C LEU A 67 -9.09 3.94 -3.36
N THR A 68 -8.88 4.12 -2.06
CA THR A 68 -8.79 3.00 -1.11
C THR A 68 -10.08 2.18 -1.08
N THR A 69 -11.22 2.82 -1.29
CA THR A 69 -12.54 2.20 -1.45
C THR A 69 -12.73 1.44 -2.76
N ALA A 70 -11.92 1.73 -3.79
CA ALA A 70 -11.81 0.94 -5.02
C ALA A 70 -10.80 -0.23 -4.88
N GLY A 71 -10.22 -0.40 -3.70
CA GLY A 71 -9.25 -1.46 -3.42
C GLY A 71 -7.82 -1.16 -3.89
N CYS A 72 -7.42 0.12 -3.95
CA CYS A 72 -6.03 0.50 -4.24
C CYS A 72 -5.03 -0.20 -3.31
N GLN A 73 -4.02 -0.85 -3.88
CA GLN A 73 -3.01 -1.66 -3.19
C GLN A 73 -1.76 -0.82 -2.85
N THR A 74 -1.77 -0.07 -1.74
CA THR A 74 -0.70 0.87 -1.35
C THR A 74 0.72 0.31 -1.44
N ARG A 75 0.94 -0.95 -1.05
CA ARG A 75 2.26 -1.60 -1.07
C ARG A 75 2.81 -1.87 -2.48
N TYR A 76 1.97 -1.78 -3.50
CA TYR A 76 2.30 -2.03 -4.90
C TYR A 76 2.06 -0.80 -5.78
N SER A 77 1.69 0.32 -5.16
CA SER A 77 1.66 1.62 -5.82
C SER A 77 3.08 2.22 -5.87
N ASN A 78 3.26 3.27 -6.65
CA ASN A 78 4.54 3.97 -6.80
C ASN A 78 5.06 4.53 -5.46
N ALA A 79 4.15 4.96 -4.59
CA ALA A 79 4.44 5.48 -3.26
C ALA A 79 3.31 5.16 -2.28
N SER A 80 3.61 5.18 -0.99
CA SER A 80 2.62 4.91 0.09
C SER A 80 1.44 5.91 0.11
N SER A 81 1.61 7.08 -0.49
CA SER A 81 0.57 8.13 -0.59
C SER A 81 -0.22 8.10 -1.90
N ALA A 82 0.10 7.18 -2.83
CA ALA A 82 -0.60 7.10 -4.11
C ALA A 82 -2.06 6.70 -3.96
N CYS A 83 -2.37 5.81 -3.00
CA CYS A 83 -3.74 5.47 -2.65
C CYS A 83 -4.32 6.50 -1.67
N TYR A 84 -5.56 6.94 -1.90
CA TYR A 84 -6.22 7.92 -1.03
C TYR A 84 -7.68 7.59 -0.78
N ALA A 85 -8.21 8.05 0.36
CA ALA A 85 -9.63 7.96 0.65
C ALA A 85 -10.44 8.94 -0.21
N PRO A 86 -11.72 8.64 -0.53
CA PRO A 86 -12.61 9.58 -1.19
C PRO A 86 -12.68 10.92 -0.47
N LYS A 87 -12.64 12.02 -1.22
CA LYS A 87 -12.83 13.37 -0.68
C LYS A 87 -14.31 13.77 -0.83
N PRO A 88 -15.03 14.07 0.27
CA PRO A 88 -16.42 14.55 0.25
C PRO A 88 -16.67 15.64 -0.81
N GLY A 89 -17.59 15.36 -1.74
CA GLY A 89 -17.99 16.30 -2.81
C GLY A 89 -16.98 16.43 -3.96
N VAL A 90 -15.81 15.79 -3.86
CA VAL A 90 -14.76 15.84 -4.89
C VAL A 90 -14.57 14.49 -5.57
N SER A 91 -14.71 13.38 -4.86
CA SER A 91 -14.50 12.08 -5.50
C SER A 91 -15.73 11.60 -6.26
N VAL A 92 -15.59 11.12 -7.48
CA VAL A 92 -16.71 10.57 -8.25
C VAL A 92 -17.03 9.16 -7.74
N SER A 93 -18.32 8.86 -7.58
CA SER A 93 -18.77 7.51 -7.22
C SER A 93 -18.35 6.52 -8.31
N ILE A 94 -17.67 5.45 -7.90
CA ILE A 94 -17.20 4.36 -8.78
C ILE A 94 -18.26 3.27 -9.00
N ASP A 95 -19.32 3.28 -8.19
CA ASP A 95 -20.37 2.26 -8.10
C ASP A 95 -21.78 2.79 -8.35
N GLY A 96 -21.93 4.11 -8.58
CA GLY A 96 -23.23 4.74 -8.79
C GLY A 96 -24.11 4.85 -7.54
N THR A 97 -23.54 4.77 -6.33
CA THR A 97 -24.29 4.88 -5.06
C THR A 97 -24.13 6.24 -4.36
N CYS A 98 -23.76 7.31 -5.07
CA CYS A 98 -23.73 8.66 -4.50
C CYS A 98 -25.15 9.05 -4.06
N GLY A 99 -25.38 9.25 -2.76
CA GLY A 99 -26.68 9.72 -2.23
C GLY A 99 -27.12 11.09 -2.77
N SER A 100 -28.40 11.40 -2.60
CA SER A 100 -29.14 12.45 -3.34
C SER A 100 -28.81 13.91 -2.98
N THR A 101 -27.92 14.21 -2.03
CA THR A 101 -27.60 15.59 -1.61
C THR A 101 -26.11 15.79 -1.34
N GLY A 102 -25.43 16.58 -2.19
CA GLY A 102 -24.19 17.33 -1.89
C GLY A 102 -22.89 16.54 -1.71
N ALA A 103 -22.94 15.32 -1.18
CA ALA A 103 -21.91 14.31 -1.16
C ALA A 103 -22.62 13.06 -0.62
N GLY A 104 -22.66 11.98 -1.39
CA GLY A 104 -23.29 10.73 -0.99
C GLY A 104 -22.73 10.16 0.32
N LYS A 105 -23.35 9.08 0.82
CA LYS A 105 -23.06 8.41 2.11
C LYS A 105 -21.57 8.17 2.43
N ASN A 106 -20.72 8.11 1.40
CA ASN A 106 -19.27 7.86 1.50
C ASN A 106 -18.39 9.01 0.96
N GLY A 107 -18.94 10.23 0.84
CA GLY A 107 -18.20 11.39 0.35
C GLY A 107 -18.09 11.52 -1.18
N TYR A 108 -18.82 10.71 -1.94
CA TYR A 108 -18.79 10.81 -3.39
C TYR A 108 -19.73 11.87 -3.94
N ARG A 109 -19.32 12.57 -4.99
CA ARG A 109 -20.22 13.29 -5.91
C ARG A 109 -20.58 12.41 -7.10
N CYS A 110 -21.61 12.81 -7.83
CA CYS A 110 -21.99 12.15 -9.07
C CYS A 110 -21.19 12.70 -10.27
N PRO A 111 -20.98 11.90 -11.34
CA PRO A 111 -20.40 12.36 -12.60
C PRO A 111 -21.21 13.53 -13.20
N GLY A 112 -20.55 14.47 -13.87
CA GLY A 112 -21.21 15.66 -14.42
C GLY A 112 -22.22 15.37 -15.55
N ASN A 113 -22.13 14.21 -16.19
CA ASN A 113 -23.08 13.74 -17.20
C ASN A 113 -24.24 12.91 -16.62
N ALA A 114 -24.22 12.62 -15.32
CA ALA A 114 -25.29 11.91 -14.66
C ALA A 114 -26.36 12.89 -14.20
N THR A 115 -27.62 12.63 -14.52
CA THR A 115 -28.73 13.26 -13.81
C THR A 115 -28.72 12.72 -12.37
N VAL A 116 -29.11 13.54 -11.39
CA VAL A 116 -29.33 13.10 -9.99
C VAL A 116 -30.15 11.80 -9.92
N THR A 117 -31.04 11.56 -10.89
CA THR A 117 -31.85 10.33 -10.98
C THR A 117 -31.07 9.12 -11.49
N SER A 118 -30.02 9.29 -12.30
CA SER A 118 -29.23 8.21 -12.93
C SER A 118 -28.02 7.74 -12.13
N CYS A 119 -27.56 8.52 -11.16
CA CYS A 119 -26.41 8.19 -10.32
C CYS A 119 -26.74 7.95 -8.84
N CYS A 120 -28.02 8.00 -8.48
CA CYS A 120 -28.47 7.94 -7.08
C CYS A 120 -29.68 7.00 -6.91
N SER A 121 -29.87 6.01 -7.77
CA SER A 121 -31.12 5.22 -7.80
C SER A 121 -31.17 4.04 -6.82
N VAL A 122 -30.09 3.75 -6.07
CA VAL A 122 -30.11 2.67 -5.08
C VAL A 122 -29.32 3.07 -3.82
N ALA A 123 -30.07 3.51 -2.82
CA ALA A 123 -29.70 3.36 -1.41
C ALA A 123 -30.73 2.42 -0.76
#